data_AF-A0A971LLG9-F1
#
_entry.id   AF-A0A971LLG9-F1
#
_cell.length_a   1.000
_cell.length_b   1.000
_cell.length_c   1.000
_cell.angle_alpha   90.00
_cell.angle_beta   90.00
_cell.angle_gamma   90.00
#
_symmetry.space_group_name_H-M   'P 1'
#
loop_
_entity.id
_entity.type
_entity.pdbx_description
1 polymer ?
#
loop_
_entity_poly.entity_id
_entity_poly.type
_entity_poly.pdbx_seq_one_letter_code
_entity_poly.pdbx_strand_id
1 'polypeptide(L)'
;MKYAKHTSLRHRLFNVVFLVGICMSFSCSLMNYFLGLGTVPILITAACGVITVGLYIAFRTSGKYELLSLVVVILLSFVFFPTMWLVAGGTYTSIHYYIIINAGIIALLLVGLQRKVIFLLFALVVAGLMVVEYQRPDLVFVYDSQLVRYVDLAFGLFVCLFSITVLIAVLIDSYMDELQKSKQYLAEIEAKNRMLQELSITEII
;
A
#
# COMPACT_ATOMS: atom_id res chain seq x y z
N MET A 1 27.52 -5.89 -10.65
CA MET A 1 27.12 -5.57 -9.25
C MET A 1 25.98 -4.53 -9.17
N LYS A 2 24.97 -4.59 -10.07
CA LYS A 2 23.91 -3.58 -10.22
C LYS A 2 22.57 -3.98 -9.54
N TYR A 3 22.48 -5.22 -9.02
CA TYR A 3 21.24 -5.83 -8.52
C TYR A 3 21.03 -5.75 -7.00
N ALA A 4 22.07 -5.48 -6.19
CA ALA A 4 21.97 -5.52 -4.73
C ALA A 4 21.43 -4.22 -4.08
N LYS A 5 21.23 -3.16 -4.88
CA LYS A 5 20.94 -1.81 -4.35
C LYS A 5 19.47 -1.38 -4.52
N HIS A 6 18.82 -1.77 -5.61
CA HIS A 6 17.37 -1.59 -5.76
C HIS A 6 16.55 -2.36 -4.71
N THR A 7 17.16 -3.34 -4.05
CA THR A 7 16.56 -4.14 -2.98
C THR A 7 16.36 -3.36 -1.69
N SER A 8 17.16 -2.35 -1.34
CA SER A 8 17.00 -1.64 -0.04
C SER A 8 15.75 -0.77 0.01
N LEU A 9 15.57 0.12 -0.98
CA LEU A 9 14.43 1.05 -1.00
C LEU A 9 13.10 0.31 -1.13
N ARG A 10 13.01 -0.63 -2.08
CA ARG A 10 11.79 -1.44 -2.25
C ARG A 10 11.49 -2.19 -0.96
N HIS A 11 12.46 -2.87 -0.34
CA HIS A 11 12.25 -3.61 0.89
C HIS A 11 11.75 -2.73 2.04
N ARG A 12 12.26 -1.50 2.19
CA ARG A 12 11.76 -0.53 3.18
C ARG A 12 10.29 -0.16 2.91
N LEU A 13 9.95 0.18 1.67
CA LEU A 13 8.57 0.49 1.28
C LEU A 13 7.62 -0.68 1.52
N PHE A 14 8.01 -1.90 1.13
CA PHE A 14 7.21 -3.11 1.38
C PHE A 14 6.95 -3.32 2.87
N ASN A 15 7.99 -3.25 3.70
CA ASN A 15 7.84 -3.43 5.14
C ASN A 15 6.82 -2.47 5.74
N VAL A 16 6.86 -1.20 5.32
CA VAL A 16 5.94 -0.20 5.84
C VAL A 16 4.52 -0.40 5.30
N VAL A 17 4.36 -0.76 4.02
CA VAL A 17 3.04 -1.12 3.46
C VAL A 17 2.42 -2.29 4.20
N PHE A 18 3.18 -3.36 4.46
CA PHE A 18 2.70 -4.51 5.22
C PHE A 18 2.36 -4.13 6.66
N LEU A 19 3.22 -3.37 7.34
CA LEU A 19 2.98 -2.91 8.71
C LEU A 19 1.71 -2.07 8.80
N VAL A 20 1.55 -1.09 7.91
CA VAL A 20 0.36 -0.24 7.81
C VAL A 20 -0.87 -1.09 7.53
N GLY A 21 -0.81 -2.02 6.57
CA GLY A 21 -1.93 -2.91 6.24
C GLY A 21 -2.35 -3.82 7.39
N ILE A 22 -1.39 -4.35 8.15
CA ILE A 22 -1.63 -5.14 9.36
C ILE A 22 -2.33 -4.28 10.41
N CYS A 23 -1.76 -3.12 10.75
CA CYS A 23 -2.33 -2.19 11.72
C CYS A 23 -3.75 -1.76 11.34
N MET A 24 -3.98 -1.43 10.07
CA MET A 24 -5.30 -1.07 9.54
C MET A 24 -6.30 -2.23 9.67
N SER A 25 -5.91 -3.45 9.30
CA SER A 25 -6.83 -4.59 9.28
C SER A 25 -7.28 -4.97 10.69
N PHE A 26 -6.34 -5.02 11.65
CA PHE A 26 -6.67 -5.33 13.04
C PHE A 26 -7.43 -4.20 13.73
N SER A 27 -7.08 -2.94 13.46
CA SER A 27 -7.81 -1.80 14.02
C SER A 27 -9.23 -1.71 13.49
N CYS A 28 -9.44 -2.01 12.20
CA CYS A 28 -10.77 -2.10 11.58
C CYS A 28 -11.58 -3.26 12.14
N SER A 29 -10.99 -4.45 12.32
CA SER A 29 -11.68 -5.59 12.94
C SER A 29 -12.14 -5.30 14.38
N LEU A 30 -11.26 -4.68 15.18
CA LEU A 30 -11.59 -4.25 16.53
C LEU A 30 -12.70 -3.18 16.53
N MET A 31 -12.65 -2.23 15.60
CA MET A 31 -13.68 -1.21 15.46
C MET A 31 -15.03 -1.80 15.07
N ASN A 32 -15.04 -2.74 14.13
CA ASN A 32 -16.24 -3.46 13.71
C ASN A 32 -16.88 -4.21 14.88
N TYR A 33 -16.06 -4.77 15.78
CA TYR A 33 -16.53 -5.40 17.01
C TYR A 33 -17.18 -4.39 17.97
N PHE A 34 -16.53 -3.25 18.22
CA PHE A 34 -17.08 -2.21 19.10
C PHE A 34 -18.37 -1.57 18.57
N LEU A 35 -18.48 -1.42 17.25
CA LEU A 35 -19.66 -0.85 16.59
C LEU A 35 -20.81 -1.86 16.42
N GLY A 36 -20.57 -3.15 16.68
CA GLY A 36 -21.60 -4.19 16.55
C GLY A 36 -22.04 -4.46 15.11
N LEU A 37 -21.16 -4.22 14.12
CA LEU A 37 -21.43 -4.32 12.67
C LEU A 37 -21.70 -5.76 12.16
N GLY A 38 -21.94 -6.71 13.05
CA GLY A 38 -22.11 -8.13 12.74
C GLY A 38 -20.79 -8.90 12.67
N THR A 39 -20.90 -10.23 12.68
CA THR A 39 -19.73 -11.14 12.72
C THR A 39 -18.98 -11.19 11.39
N VAL A 40 -19.65 -10.96 10.26
CA VAL A 40 -19.07 -11.09 8.92
C VAL A 40 -17.98 -10.03 8.66
N PRO A 41 -18.21 -8.71 8.84
CA PRO A 41 -17.16 -7.71 8.65
C PRO A 41 -15.95 -7.91 9.58
N ILE A 42 -16.18 -8.34 10.83
CA ILE A 42 -15.14 -8.62 11.83
C ILE A 42 -14.23 -9.76 11.34
N LEU A 43 -14.83 -10.86 10.87
CA LEU A 43 -14.09 -12.02 10.39
C LEU A 43 -13.33 -11.73 9.10
N ILE A 44 -13.92 -11.00 8.14
CA ILE A 44 -13.25 -10.65 6.88
C ILE A 44 -12.03 -9.76 7.14
N THR A 45 -12.18 -8.73 7.98
CA THR A 45 -11.08 -7.80 8.32
C THR A 45 -9.99 -8.50 9.15
N ALA A 46 -10.35 -9.37 10.10
CA ALA A 46 -9.39 -10.18 10.84
C ALA A 46 -8.64 -11.17 9.92
N ALA A 47 -9.36 -11.87 9.04
CA ALA A 47 -8.77 -12.80 8.08
C ALA A 47 -7.80 -12.08 7.13
N CYS A 48 -8.16 -10.88 6.66
CA CYS A 48 -7.25 -10.04 5.87
C CYS A 48 -5.99 -9.68 6.64
N GLY A 49 -6.10 -9.34 7.92
CA GLY A 49 -4.93 -9.11 8.79
C GLY A 49 -4.02 -10.34 8.88
N VAL A 50 -4.59 -11.52 9.13
CA VAL A 50 -3.84 -12.79 9.20
C VAL A 50 -3.18 -13.14 7.86
N ILE A 51 -3.91 -13.01 6.74
CA ILE A 51 -3.36 -13.23 5.39
C ILE A 51 -2.21 -12.26 5.12
N THR A 52 -2.35 -10.99 5.51
CA THR A 52 -1.31 -9.97 5.33
C THR A 52 -0.05 -10.30 6.15
N VAL A 53 -0.21 -10.80 7.38
CA VAL A 53 0.92 -11.31 8.19
C VAL A 53 1.58 -12.52 7.52
N GLY A 54 0.79 -13.48 7.02
CA GLY A 54 1.32 -14.64 6.30
C GLY A 54 2.11 -14.25 5.05
N LEU A 55 1.59 -13.30 4.26
CA LEU A 55 2.27 -12.73 3.10
C LEU A 55 3.53 -11.96 3.48
N TYR A 56 3.54 -11.27 4.62
CA TYR A 56 4.73 -10.60 5.15
C TYR A 56 5.83 -11.59 5.55
N ILE A 57 5.49 -12.73 6.14
CA ILE A 57 6.44 -13.81 6.46
C ILE A 57 6.95 -14.48 5.17
N ALA A 58 6.05 -14.77 4.23
CA ALA A 58 6.42 -15.31 2.91
C ALA A 58 7.36 -14.37 2.14
N PHE A 59 7.13 -13.06 2.27
CA PHE A 59 7.99 -12.02 1.72
C PHE A 59 9.41 -12.07 2.30
N ARG A 60 9.51 -12.15 3.62
CA ARG A 60 10.80 -12.22 4.34
C ARG A 60 11.62 -13.45 3.97
N THR A 61 10.97 -14.54 3.59
CA THR A 61 11.62 -15.83 3.30
C THR A 61 11.92 -16.04 1.81
N SER A 62 11.06 -15.56 0.91
CA SER A 62 11.11 -15.92 -0.52
C SER A 62 12.00 -15.02 -1.37
N GLY A 63 12.22 -13.76 -0.98
CA GLY A 63 13.00 -12.78 -1.75
C GLY A 63 12.45 -12.40 -3.14
N LYS A 64 11.29 -12.94 -3.55
CA LYS A 64 10.62 -12.67 -4.84
C LYS A 64 9.69 -11.46 -4.75
N TYR A 65 10.27 -10.28 -4.60
CA TYR A 65 9.56 -9.02 -4.34
C TYR A 65 8.41 -8.76 -5.34
N GLU A 66 8.69 -8.75 -6.64
CA GLU A 66 7.71 -8.33 -7.65
C GLU A 66 6.47 -9.24 -7.71
N LEU A 67 6.67 -10.55 -7.62
CA LEU A 67 5.57 -11.51 -7.67
C LEU A 67 4.68 -11.42 -6.42
N LEU A 68 5.27 -11.30 -5.22
CA LEU A 68 4.48 -11.12 -4.00
C LEU A 68 3.73 -9.78 -4.00
N SER A 69 4.35 -8.72 -4.50
CA SER A 69 3.71 -7.40 -4.66
C SER A 69 2.45 -7.49 -5.49
N LEU A 70 2.55 -8.19 -6.62
CA LEU A 70 1.46 -8.39 -7.55
C LEU A 70 0.33 -9.17 -6.89
N VAL A 71 0.65 -10.27 -6.20
CA VAL A 71 -0.32 -11.10 -5.49
C VAL A 71 -1.05 -10.30 -4.41
N VAL A 72 -0.32 -9.55 -3.58
CA VAL A 72 -0.91 -8.69 -2.53
C VAL A 72 -1.87 -7.67 -3.14
N VAL A 73 -1.42 -6.95 -4.17
CA VAL A 73 -2.22 -5.92 -4.81
C VAL A 73 -3.46 -6.52 -5.46
N ILE A 74 -3.35 -7.67 -6.12
CA ILE A 74 -4.51 -8.35 -6.73
C ILE A 74 -5.51 -8.77 -5.66
N LEU A 75 -5.03 -9.42 -4.60
CA LEU A 75 -5.88 -9.89 -3.49
C LEU A 75 -6.61 -8.72 -2.83
N LEU A 76 -5.92 -7.62 -2.53
CA LEU A 76 -6.54 -6.46 -1.94
C LEU A 76 -7.55 -5.81 -2.89
N SER A 77 -7.12 -5.52 -4.12
CA SER A 77 -7.88 -4.69 -5.07
C SER A 77 -9.10 -5.39 -5.67
N PHE A 78 -9.03 -6.70 -5.89
CA PHE A 78 -10.07 -7.43 -6.61
C PHE A 78 -10.85 -8.42 -5.73
N VAL A 79 -10.36 -8.73 -4.53
CA VAL A 79 -11.05 -9.65 -3.61
C VAL A 79 -11.48 -8.92 -2.35
N PHE A 80 -10.54 -8.39 -1.57
CA PHE A 80 -10.85 -7.83 -0.27
C PHE A 80 -11.71 -6.57 -0.34
N PHE A 81 -11.27 -5.53 -1.07
CA PHE A 81 -11.99 -4.25 -1.14
C PHE A 81 -13.37 -4.38 -1.77
N PRO A 82 -13.56 -5.09 -2.90
CA PRO A 82 -14.89 -5.30 -3.45
C PRO A 82 -15.82 -6.08 -2.52
N THR A 83 -15.31 -7.11 -1.83
CA THR A 83 -16.11 -7.87 -0.86
C THR A 83 -16.53 -6.99 0.31
N MET A 84 -15.59 -6.21 0.86
CA MET A 84 -15.89 -5.29 1.96
C MET A 84 -16.86 -4.17 1.54
N TRP A 85 -16.77 -3.69 0.30
CA TRP A 85 -17.72 -2.69 -0.21
C TRP A 85 -19.15 -3.23 -0.16
N LEU A 86 -19.38 -4.46 -0.64
CA LEU A 86 -20.71 -5.05 -0.66
C LEU A 86 -21.20 -5.42 0.74
N VAL A 87 -20.34 -6.00 1.58
CA VAL A 87 -20.74 -6.52 2.90
C VAL A 87 -20.87 -5.41 3.96
N ALA A 88 -19.98 -4.41 3.93
CA ALA A 88 -19.94 -3.40 4.98
C ALA A 88 -20.91 -2.24 4.74
N GLY A 89 -21.33 -1.99 3.50
CA GLY A 89 -22.24 -0.89 3.18
C GLY A 89 -21.63 0.22 2.32
N GLY A 90 -20.64 -0.10 1.47
CA GLY A 90 -20.18 0.75 0.38
C GLY A 90 -19.86 2.18 0.77
N THR A 91 -20.40 3.16 0.03
CA THR A 91 -20.18 4.59 0.29
C THR A 91 -20.69 5.07 1.65
N TYR A 92 -21.61 4.35 2.28
CA TYR A 92 -22.14 4.70 3.60
C TYR A 92 -21.17 4.38 4.76
N THR A 93 -20.08 3.69 4.49
CA THR A 93 -19.06 3.28 5.48
C THR A 93 -17.70 3.88 5.19
N SER A 94 -16.75 3.75 6.12
CA SER A 94 -15.38 4.21 5.92
C SER A 94 -14.58 3.49 4.82
N ILE A 95 -15.08 2.41 4.20
CA ILE A 95 -14.35 1.57 3.23
C ILE A 95 -13.80 2.35 2.02
N HIS A 96 -14.50 3.40 1.60
CA HIS A 96 -14.08 4.22 0.45
C HIS A 96 -12.79 5.01 0.73
N TYR A 97 -12.50 5.36 1.99
CA TYR A 97 -11.21 5.95 2.35
C TYR A 97 -10.07 4.95 2.20
N TYR A 98 -10.28 3.70 2.60
CA TYR A 98 -9.27 2.65 2.47
C TYR A 98 -9.00 2.27 1.01
N ILE A 99 -9.99 2.40 0.12
CA ILE A 99 -9.80 2.25 -1.34
C ILE A 99 -8.82 3.29 -1.91
N ILE A 100 -8.85 4.53 -1.40
CA ILE A 100 -7.89 5.57 -1.78
C ILE A 100 -6.48 5.17 -1.31
N ILE A 101 -6.35 4.64 -0.10
CA ILE A 101 -5.06 4.11 0.39
C ILE A 101 -4.58 2.95 -0.47
N ASN A 102 -5.47 2.05 -0.88
CA ASN A 102 -5.12 0.94 -1.77
C ASN A 102 -4.61 1.41 -3.14
N ALA A 103 -5.20 2.48 -3.69
CA ALA A 103 -4.66 3.13 -4.89
C ALA A 103 -3.22 3.64 -4.67
N GLY A 104 -2.93 4.20 -3.49
CA GLY A 104 -1.57 4.55 -3.07
C GLY A 104 -0.64 3.33 -2.99
N ILE A 105 -1.11 2.22 -2.42
CA ILE A 105 -0.37 0.95 -2.34
C ILE A 105 -0.05 0.40 -3.74
N ILE A 106 -1.02 0.40 -4.66
CA ILE A 106 -0.81 0.06 -6.08
C ILE A 106 0.33 0.92 -6.66
N ALA A 107 0.30 2.22 -6.38
CA ALA A 107 1.28 3.16 -6.90
C ALA A 107 2.70 2.95 -6.35
N LEU A 108 2.80 2.56 -5.07
CA LEU A 108 4.04 2.29 -4.35
C LEU A 108 4.67 0.94 -4.71
N LEU A 109 3.85 -0.11 -4.83
CA LEU A 109 4.35 -1.49 -4.97
C LEU A 109 4.60 -1.91 -6.42
N LEU A 110 3.80 -1.40 -7.36
CA LEU A 110 3.91 -1.77 -8.77
C LEU A 110 4.69 -0.73 -9.58
N VAL A 111 5.34 -1.19 -10.66
CA VAL A 111 6.18 -0.33 -11.52
C VAL A 111 5.80 -0.50 -12.98
N GLY A 112 6.02 0.56 -13.78
CA GLY A 112 5.88 0.51 -15.23
C GLY A 112 4.44 0.28 -15.70
N LEU A 113 4.27 -0.62 -16.68
CA LEU A 113 2.98 -0.90 -17.32
C LEU A 113 2.02 -1.63 -16.38
N GLN A 114 2.53 -2.55 -15.55
CA GLN A 114 1.71 -3.31 -14.59
C GLN A 114 0.93 -2.39 -13.65
N ARG A 115 1.58 -1.34 -13.13
CA ARG A 115 0.93 -0.33 -12.29
C ARG A 115 -0.25 0.35 -13.00
N LYS A 116 -0.05 0.77 -14.27
CA LYS A 116 -1.07 1.47 -15.05
C LYS A 116 -2.28 0.57 -15.31
N VAL A 117 -2.03 -0.67 -15.75
CA VAL A 117 -3.09 -1.64 -16.06
C VAL A 117 -3.89 -1.98 -14.81
N ILE A 118 -3.21 -2.31 -13.70
CA ILE A 118 -3.89 -2.69 -12.46
C ILE A 118 -4.66 -1.53 -11.84
N PHE A 119 -4.08 -0.33 -11.84
CA PHE A 119 -4.78 0.87 -11.37
C PHE A 119 -6.04 1.14 -12.21
N LEU A 120 -5.96 1.04 -13.53
CA LEU A 120 -7.11 1.26 -14.41
C LEU A 120 -8.20 0.20 -14.18
N LEU A 121 -7.82 -1.08 -14.08
CA LEU A 121 -8.76 -2.15 -13.74
C LEU A 121 -9.39 -1.94 -12.36
N PHE A 122 -8.61 -1.54 -11.36
CA PHE A 122 -9.12 -1.23 -10.03
C PHE A 122 -10.10 -0.06 -10.06
N ALA A 123 -9.78 1.01 -10.78
CA ALA A 123 -10.68 2.15 -10.95
C ALA A 123 -12.01 1.76 -11.63
N LEU A 124 -11.96 0.88 -12.65
CA LEU A 124 -13.16 0.33 -13.28
C LEU A 124 -13.98 -0.51 -12.31
N VAL A 125 -13.35 -1.31 -11.46
CA VAL A 125 -14.04 -2.08 -10.41
C VAL A 125 -14.73 -1.16 -9.42
N VAL A 126 -14.04 -0.11 -8.94
CA VAL A 126 -14.64 0.88 -8.02
C VAL A 126 -15.82 1.59 -8.69
N ALA A 127 -15.68 2.02 -9.94
CA ALA A 127 -16.78 2.62 -10.70
C ALA A 127 -17.97 1.65 -10.85
N GLY A 128 -17.69 0.38 -11.15
CA GLY A 128 -18.71 -0.67 -11.20
C GLY A 128 -19.43 -0.87 -9.88
N LEU A 129 -18.69 -0.90 -8.76
CA LEU A 129 -19.26 -1.01 -7.42
C LEU A 129 -20.18 0.18 -7.08
N MET A 130 -19.78 1.41 -7.44
CA MET A 130 -20.63 2.59 -7.24
C MET A 130 -21.91 2.52 -8.07
N VAL A 131 -21.85 2.04 -9.32
CA VAL A 131 -23.04 1.86 -10.17
C VAL A 131 -23.96 0.78 -9.59
N VAL A 132 -23.40 -0.33 -9.12
CA VAL A 132 -24.17 -1.41 -8.49
C VAL A 132 -24.85 -0.92 -7.22
N GLU A 133 -24.14 -0.20 -6.36
CA GLU A 133 -24.69 0.41 -5.15
C GLU A 133 -25.84 1.39 -5.48
N TYR A 134 -25.69 2.20 -6.52
CA TYR A 134 -26.74 3.12 -6.95
C TYR A 134 -27.99 2.39 -7.48
N GLN A 135 -27.82 1.33 -8.25
CA GLN A 135 -28.94 0.57 -8.84
C GLN A 135 -29.60 -0.38 -7.84
N ARG A 136 -28.85 -0.89 -6.86
CA ARG A 136 -29.27 -1.90 -5.90
C ARG A 136 -28.89 -1.49 -4.47
N PRO A 137 -29.55 -0.46 -3.91
CA PRO A 137 -29.30 -0.02 -2.54
C PRO A 137 -29.67 -1.10 -1.50
N ASP A 138 -30.45 -2.11 -1.90
CA ASP A 138 -30.80 -3.29 -1.11
C ASP A 138 -29.60 -4.19 -0.75
N LEU A 139 -28.52 -4.13 -1.52
CA LEU A 139 -27.32 -4.94 -1.28
C LEU A 139 -26.37 -4.35 -0.22
N VAL A 140 -26.63 -3.11 0.20
CA VAL A 140 -25.68 -2.31 0.98
C VAL A 140 -26.16 -2.25 2.44
N PHE A 141 -25.32 -2.68 3.36
CA PHE A 141 -25.62 -2.65 4.79
C PHE A 141 -25.88 -1.21 5.27
N VAL A 142 -26.99 -1.00 5.98
CA VAL A 142 -27.39 0.29 6.52
C VAL A 142 -27.19 0.28 8.03
N TYR A 143 -26.44 1.25 8.56
CA TYR A 143 -26.25 1.40 10.01
C TYR A 143 -27.57 1.69 10.73
N ASP A 144 -27.75 1.06 11.88
CA ASP A 144 -28.92 1.30 12.76
C ASP A 144 -28.93 2.71 13.39
N SER A 145 -27.76 3.34 13.51
CA SER A 145 -27.61 4.65 14.17
C SER A 145 -26.65 5.57 13.42
N GLN A 146 -27.05 6.85 13.30
CA GLN A 146 -26.23 7.92 12.75
C GLN A 146 -24.93 8.12 13.54
N LEU A 147 -24.96 7.90 14.85
CA LEU A 147 -23.77 8.01 15.69
C LEU A 147 -22.75 6.92 15.35
N VAL A 148 -23.20 5.66 15.23
CA VAL A 148 -22.34 4.51 14.88
C VAL A 148 -21.68 4.77 13.52
N ARG A 149 -22.46 5.25 12.55
CA ARG A 149 -21.92 5.65 11.24
C ARG A 149 -20.88 6.76 11.34
N TYR A 150 -21.16 7.82 12.09
CA TYR A 150 -20.23 8.94 12.23
C TYR A 150 -18.91 8.51 12.89
N VAL A 151 -18.99 7.66 13.91
CA VAL A 151 -17.81 7.13 14.60
C VAL A 151 -17.00 6.23 13.66
N ASP A 152 -17.65 5.38 12.84
CA ASP A 152 -16.95 4.58 11.82
C ASP A 152 -16.20 5.46 10.81
N LEU A 153 -16.90 6.44 10.23
CA LEU A 153 -16.32 7.36 9.24
C LEU A 153 -15.16 8.16 9.83
N ALA A 154 -15.32 8.70 11.04
CA ALA A 154 -14.28 9.45 11.73
C ALA A 154 -13.05 8.57 11.99
N PHE A 155 -13.26 7.38 12.55
CA PHE A 155 -12.18 6.44 12.82
C PHE A 155 -11.43 6.04 11.54
N GLY A 156 -12.14 5.63 10.50
CA GLY A 156 -11.53 5.26 9.24
C GLY A 156 -10.78 6.41 8.57
N LEU A 157 -11.31 7.63 8.65
CA LEU A 157 -10.62 8.83 8.18
C LEU A 157 -9.31 9.07 8.93
N PHE A 158 -9.30 9.03 10.26
CA PHE A 158 -8.08 9.20 11.06
C PHE A 158 -7.04 8.12 10.77
N VAL A 159 -7.47 6.86 10.67
CA VAL A 159 -6.60 5.73 10.30
C VAL A 159 -5.98 5.95 8.92
N CYS A 160 -6.77 6.40 7.94
CA CYS A 160 -6.28 6.68 6.59
C CYS A 160 -5.32 7.87 6.56
N LEU A 161 -5.63 8.97 7.26
CA LEU A 161 -4.76 10.15 7.37
C LEU A 161 -3.40 9.81 7.99
N PHE A 162 -3.41 9.07 9.10
CA PHE A 162 -2.18 8.61 9.73
C PHE A 162 -1.37 7.73 8.78
N SER A 163 -2.05 6.77 8.15
CA SER A 163 -1.39 5.78 7.29
C SER A 163 -0.80 6.39 6.01
N ILE A 164 -1.52 7.29 5.34
CA ILE A 164 -0.98 7.97 4.15
C ILE A 164 0.22 8.83 4.51
N THR A 165 0.19 9.48 5.68
CA THR A 165 1.31 10.28 6.17
C THR A 165 2.54 9.40 6.41
N VAL A 166 2.38 8.25 7.08
CA VAL A 166 3.48 7.30 7.30
C VAL A 166 4.01 6.76 5.97
N LEU A 167 3.13 6.36 5.04
CA LEU A 167 3.54 5.85 3.74
C LEU A 167 4.32 6.88 2.91
N ILE A 168 3.84 8.12 2.87
CA ILE A 168 4.50 9.21 2.13
C ILE A 168 5.82 9.60 2.80
N ALA A 169 5.85 9.74 4.13
CA ALA A 169 7.07 10.09 4.85
C ALA A 169 8.18 9.08 4.56
N VAL A 170 7.88 7.78 4.70
CA VAL A 170 8.85 6.71 4.42
C VAL A 170 9.28 6.69 2.95
N LEU A 171 8.37 6.99 2.02
CA LEU A 171 8.72 7.12 0.60
C LEU A 171 9.70 8.27 0.38
N ILE A 172 9.43 9.45 0.92
CA ILE A 172 10.27 10.64 0.75
C ILE A 172 11.62 10.41 1.40
N ASP A 173 11.66 9.92 2.64
CA ASP A 173 12.90 9.65 3.37
C ASP A 173 13.74 8.60 2.65
N SER A 174 13.11 7.51 2.18
CA SER A 174 13.80 6.47 1.43
C SER A 174 14.35 7.00 0.09
N TYR A 175 13.58 7.83 -0.60
CA TYR A 175 14.03 8.47 -1.84
C TYR A 175 15.21 9.41 -1.59
N MET A 176 15.15 10.19 -0.52
CA MET A 176 16.19 11.16 -0.17
C MET A 176 17.51 10.49 0.21
N ASP A 177 17.43 9.40 0.98
CA ASP A 177 18.57 8.54 1.29
C ASP A 177 19.26 8.00 0.03
N GLU A 178 18.50 7.49 -0.94
CA GLU A 178 19.05 6.98 -2.20
C GLU A 178 19.64 8.12 -3.05
N LEU A 179 19.00 9.30 -3.06
CA LEU A 179 19.52 10.45 -3.80
C LEU A 179 20.86 10.94 -3.22
N GLN A 180 20.97 11.04 -1.90
CA GLN A 180 22.21 11.46 -1.24
C GLN A 180 23.36 10.47 -1.53
N LYS A 181 23.09 9.17 -1.46
CA LYS A 181 24.04 8.13 -1.84
C LYS A 181 24.45 8.25 -3.30
N SER A 182 23.50 8.47 -4.21
CA SER A 182 23.80 8.65 -5.64
C SER A 182 24.74 9.82 -5.89
N LYS A 183 24.56 10.95 -5.17
CA LYS A 183 25.45 12.11 -5.25
C LYS A 183 26.85 11.81 -4.72
N GLN A 184 26.96 11.07 -3.62
CA GLN A 184 28.26 10.65 -3.07
C GLN A 184 29.05 9.77 -4.05
N TYR A 185 28.39 8.79 -4.68
CA TYR A 185 29.06 7.95 -5.68
C TYR A 185 29.51 8.72 -6.91
N LEU A 186 28.74 9.71 -7.35
CA LEU A 186 29.14 10.56 -8.47
C LEU A 186 30.41 11.35 -8.13
N ALA A 187 30.47 11.95 -6.94
CA ALA A 187 31.64 12.68 -6.47
C ALA A 187 32.88 11.77 -6.35
N GLU A 188 32.72 10.53 -5.88
CA GLU A 188 33.81 9.56 -5.79
C GLU A 188 34.34 9.16 -7.18
N ILE A 189 33.44 8.93 -8.14
CA ILE A 189 33.82 8.61 -9.53
C ILE A 189 34.56 9.79 -10.18
N GLU A 190 34.07 11.01 -9.98
CA GLU A 190 34.72 12.22 -10.50
C GLU A 190 36.11 12.44 -9.90
N ALA A 191 36.29 12.18 -8.60
CA ALA A 191 37.59 12.28 -7.95
C ALA A 191 38.59 11.25 -8.50
N LYS A 192 38.16 10.00 -8.67
CA LYS A 192 39.01 8.94 -9.27
C LYS A 192 39.35 9.23 -10.72
N ASN A 193 38.41 9.73 -11.51
CA ASN A 193 38.66 10.10 -12.90
C ASN A 193 39.70 11.24 -13.00
N ARG A 194 39.65 12.24 -12.11
CA ARG A 194 40.67 13.30 -12.06
C ARG A 194 42.06 12.75 -11.71
N MET A 195 42.16 11.90 -10.70
CA MET A 195 43.43 11.25 -10.33
C MET A 195 44.03 10.44 -11.48
N LEU A 196 43.20 9.70 -12.23
CA LEU A 196 43.65 8.95 -13.40
C LEU A 196 44.15 9.86 -14.53
N GLN A 197 43.49 10.99 -14.76
CA GLN A 197 43.95 11.97 -15.75
C GLN A 197 45.30 12.56 -15.35
N GLU A 198 45.48 12.93 -14.08
CA GLU A 198 46.75 13.46 -13.55
C GLU A 198 47.90 12.44 -13.67
N LEU A 199 47.66 11.17 -13.30
CA LEU A 199 48.62 10.07 -13.47
C LEU A 199 49.00 9.86 -14.95
N SER A 200 48.01 9.86 -15.86
CA SER A 200 48.26 9.67 -17.29
C SER A 200 49.09 10.79 -17.93
N ILE A 201 48.93 12.03 -17.47
CA ILE A 201 49.74 13.17 -17.93
C ILE A 201 51.18 13.05 -17.41
N THR A 202 51.35 12.53 -16.19
CA THR A 202 52.66 12.39 -15.55
C THR A 202 53.49 11.27 -16.17
N GLU A 203 52.87 10.21 -16.70
CA GLU A 203 53.59 9.12 -17.39
C GLU A 203 54.07 9.48 -18.81
N ILE A 204 53.55 10.57 -19.41
CA ILE A 204 53.91 11.01 -20.77
C ILE A 204 55.10 12.01 -20.77
N ILE A 205 55.42 12.61 -19.61
CA ILE A 205 56.51 13.57 -19.42
C ILE A 205 57.74 12.86 -18.86
#